data_AF-V6L114-F1
#
_entry.id   AF-V6L114-F1
#
_cell.length_a   1.000
_cell.length_b   1.000
_cell.length_c   1.000
_cell.angle_alpha   90.00
_cell.angle_beta   90.00
_cell.angle_gamma   90.00
#
_symmetry.space_group_name_H-M   'P 1'
#
loop_
_entity.id
_entity.type
_entity.pdbx_description
1 polymer ?
#
loop_
_entity_poly.entity_id
_entity_poly.type
_entity_poly.pdbx_seq_one_letter_code
_entity_poly.pdbx_strand_id
1 'polypeptide(L)'
;MTAKPEFLDLLERAVSAAREQFPDAEFYEADGSNPDQPTPNVHDIGMWRFVFRVEEGTVFVKTAKPWGDLDQPELVPHPWLEDRVIPQPVPMDITAADKLLKEQGHYAGPYTNVTLRWPLFPGVTEPSYFFKTVGLGFISVGVYSHQVRHVS
;
A
#
# COMPACT_ATOMS: atom_id res chain seq x y z
N MET A 1 17.04 19.95 -5.40
CA MET A 1 15.73 19.30 -5.22
C MET A 1 16.02 17.91 -4.71
N THR A 2 15.68 17.62 -3.45
CA THR A 2 15.81 16.26 -2.89
C THR A 2 14.77 15.39 -3.58
N ALA A 3 15.17 14.23 -4.13
CA ALA A 3 14.23 13.27 -4.66
C ALA A 3 13.20 12.92 -3.57
N LYS A 4 11.91 12.88 -3.92
CA LYS A 4 10.90 12.37 -2.99
C LYS A 4 11.24 10.89 -2.71
N PRO A 5 11.14 10.40 -1.46
CA PRO A 5 11.41 8.99 -1.16
C PRO A 5 10.42 8.12 -1.94
N GLU A 6 10.90 7.00 -2.45
CA GLU A 6 10.04 6.01 -3.10
C GLU A 6 9.23 5.26 -2.02
N PHE A 7 8.05 4.76 -2.39
CA PHE A 7 7.20 4.01 -1.46
C PHE A 7 7.88 2.73 -0.97
N LEU A 8 8.62 2.05 -1.84
CA LEU A 8 9.33 0.83 -1.46
C LEU A 8 10.42 1.08 -0.40
N ASP A 9 11.09 2.23 -0.41
CA ASP A 9 12.05 2.59 0.65
C ASP A 9 11.35 2.78 2.00
N LEU A 10 10.16 3.39 1.99
CA LEU A 10 9.35 3.56 3.19
C LEU A 10 8.81 2.21 3.69
N LEU A 11 8.39 1.33 2.78
CA LEU A 11 7.96 -0.03 3.09
C LEU A 11 9.10 -0.83 3.73
N GLU A 12 10.32 -0.78 3.18
CA GLU A 12 11.48 -1.48 3.75
C GLU A 12 11.79 -1.01 5.18
N ARG A 13 11.70 0.31 5.43
CA ARG A 13 11.83 0.88 6.78
C ARG A 13 10.74 0.36 7.72
N ALA A 14 9.49 0.27 7.25
CA ALA A 14 8.37 -0.24 8.05
C ALA A 14 8.52 -1.74 8.35
N VAL A 15 8.92 -2.54 7.36
CA VAL A 15 9.23 -3.96 7.52
C VAL A 15 10.35 -4.16 8.55
N SER A 16 11.40 -3.35 8.47
CA SER A 16 12.53 -3.42 9.40
C SER A 16 12.09 -3.04 10.83
N ALA A 17 11.35 -1.95 10.99
CA ALA A 17 10.83 -1.52 12.29
C ALA A 17 9.89 -2.56 12.92
N ALA A 18 9.01 -3.16 12.13
CA ALA A 18 8.14 -4.24 12.60
C ALA A 18 8.95 -5.45 13.07
N ARG A 19 9.92 -5.91 12.26
CA ARG A 19 10.73 -7.10 12.54
C ARG A 19 11.73 -6.94 13.67
N GLU A 20 12.14 -5.71 13.97
CA GLU A 20 12.99 -5.43 15.13
C GLU A 20 12.27 -5.75 16.46
N GLN A 21 10.95 -5.52 16.53
CA GLN A 21 10.14 -5.81 17.72
C GLN A 21 9.39 -7.13 17.65
N PHE A 22 9.00 -7.55 16.44
CA PHE A 22 8.22 -8.74 16.15
C PHE A 22 8.89 -9.54 15.01
N PRO A 23 9.89 -10.39 15.32
CA PRO A 23 10.72 -11.05 14.31
C PRO A 23 9.97 -11.91 13.28
N ASP A 24 8.76 -12.37 13.62
CA ASP A 24 7.87 -13.15 12.78
C ASP A 24 6.94 -12.30 11.89
N ALA A 25 7.04 -10.97 11.94
CA ALA A 25 6.18 -10.06 11.18
C ALA A 25 6.22 -10.34 9.65
N GLU A 26 5.04 -10.66 9.12
CA GLU A 26 4.75 -10.90 7.70
C GLU A 26 3.92 -9.73 7.15
N PHE A 27 4.36 -9.13 6.03
CA PHE A 27 3.66 -7.97 5.45
C PHE A 27 2.34 -8.37 4.76
N TYR A 28 1.24 -7.69 5.11
CA TYR A 28 -0.10 -7.91 4.55
C TYR A 28 -0.56 -6.80 3.63
N GLU A 29 -0.48 -5.56 4.08
CA GLU A 29 -1.17 -4.45 3.44
C GLU A 29 -0.49 -3.12 3.76
N ALA A 30 -0.54 -2.18 2.83
CA ALA A 30 -0.19 -0.79 3.09
C ALA A 30 -1.29 0.13 2.56
N ASP A 31 -1.83 0.98 3.44
CA ASP A 31 -2.84 1.98 3.13
C ASP A 31 -2.22 3.37 3.11
N GLY A 32 -2.22 4.00 1.95
CA GLY A 32 -1.75 5.36 1.74
C GLY A 32 -2.91 6.31 1.51
N SER A 33 -2.87 7.49 2.14
CA SER A 33 -3.86 8.55 1.93
C SER A 33 -3.24 9.94 1.80
N ASN A 34 -3.98 10.84 1.16
CA ASN A 34 -3.77 12.28 1.28
C ASN A 34 -4.88 12.86 2.18
N PRO A 35 -4.58 13.25 3.44
CA PRO A 35 -5.61 13.65 4.40
C PRO A 35 -6.33 14.94 4.02
N ASP A 36 -5.74 15.80 3.17
CA ASP A 36 -6.32 17.09 2.83
C ASP A 36 -7.41 16.98 1.75
N GLN A 37 -7.13 16.25 0.65
CA GLN A 37 -8.03 16.15 -0.49
C GLN A 37 -7.64 15.04 -1.49
N PRO A 38 -8.57 14.57 -2.33
CA PRO A 38 -8.24 13.74 -3.49
C PRO A 38 -7.18 14.39 -4.38
N THR A 39 -6.27 13.58 -4.94
CA THR A 39 -5.14 14.06 -5.75
C THR A 39 -4.91 13.16 -6.96
N PRO A 40 -4.54 13.71 -8.14
CA PRO A 40 -4.09 12.92 -9.30
C PRO A 40 -2.59 12.57 -9.24
N ASN A 41 -1.89 13.00 -8.18
CA ASN A 41 -0.46 12.84 -8.03
C ASN A 41 -0.14 11.89 -6.87
N VAL A 42 0.45 10.75 -7.20
CA VAL A 42 0.72 9.66 -6.25
C VAL A 42 1.65 10.09 -5.12
N HIS A 43 2.52 11.06 -5.38
CA HIS A 43 3.45 11.58 -4.39
C HIS A 43 2.79 12.45 -3.32
N ASP A 44 1.50 12.76 -3.45
CA ASP A 44 0.73 13.44 -2.40
C ASP A 44 0.08 12.42 -1.44
N ILE A 45 0.09 11.12 -1.79
CA ILE A 45 -0.34 10.01 -0.92
C ILE A 45 0.80 9.68 0.05
N GLY A 46 0.94 10.50 1.10
CA GLY A 46 2.09 10.45 2.00
C GLY A 46 1.81 9.89 3.39
N MET A 47 0.56 9.81 3.82
CA MET A 47 0.22 9.22 5.13
C MET A 47 -0.02 7.73 4.95
N TRP A 48 0.86 6.92 5.54
CA TRP A 48 0.88 5.47 5.37
C TRP A 48 0.60 4.74 6.67
N ARG A 49 -0.20 3.68 6.58
CA ARG A 49 -0.32 2.61 7.58
C ARG A 49 0.08 1.30 6.93
N PHE A 50 1.08 0.65 7.50
CA PHE A 50 1.53 -0.69 7.14
C PHE A 50 0.96 -1.70 8.13
N VAL A 51 0.50 -2.83 7.60
CA VAL A 51 -0.15 -3.90 8.36
C VAL A 51 0.71 -5.14 8.23
N PHE A 52 1.04 -5.73 9.37
CA PHE A 52 1.79 -6.96 9.48
C PHE A 52 1.01 -7.99 10.28
N ARG A 53 1.06 -9.23 9.85
CA ARG A 53 0.63 -10.38 10.64
C ARG A 53 1.78 -10.85 11.52
N VAL A 54 1.46 -11.17 12.77
CA VAL A 54 2.33 -11.88 13.73
C VAL A 54 1.51 -12.99 14.39
N GLU A 55 2.16 -13.91 15.10
CA GLU A 55 1.48 -14.99 15.82
C GLU A 55 0.44 -14.46 16.81
N GLU A 56 0.76 -13.38 17.54
CA GLU A 56 -0.11 -12.79 18.57
C GLU A 56 -1.24 -11.91 18.02
N GLY A 57 -1.28 -11.61 16.71
CA GLY A 57 -2.29 -10.76 16.11
C GLY A 57 -1.80 -9.92 14.93
N THR A 58 -2.01 -8.61 15.02
CA THR A 58 -1.71 -7.65 13.95
C THR A 58 -0.84 -6.53 14.46
N VAL A 59 0.24 -6.22 13.74
CA VAL A 59 1.10 -5.08 14.04
C VAL A 59 0.86 -3.98 13.01
N PHE A 60 0.66 -2.76 13.49
CA PHE A 60 0.58 -1.56 12.66
C PHE A 60 1.86 -0.74 12.78
N VAL A 61 2.40 -0.30 11.66
CA VAL A 61 3.45 0.73 11.60
C VAL A 61 2.91 1.90 10.78
N LYS A 62 3.00 3.12 11.29
CA LYS A 62 2.38 4.30 10.66
C LYS A 62 3.41 5.39 10.44
N THR A 63 3.21 6.24 9.45
CA THR A 63 3.99 7.48 9.32
C THR A 63 3.45 8.56 10.27
N ALA A 64 4.33 9.23 11.01
CA ALA A 64 3.97 10.36 11.88
C ALA A 64 3.60 11.63 11.08
N LYS A 65 4.11 11.75 9.86
CA LYS A 65 3.89 12.85 8.91
C LYS A 65 4.04 12.33 7.47
N PRO A 66 3.52 13.02 6.44
CA PRO A 66 3.60 12.55 5.07
C PRO A 66 5.04 12.19 4.64
N TRP A 67 5.25 10.96 4.18
CA TRP A 67 6.56 10.43 3.74
C TRP A 67 7.67 10.49 4.79
N GLY A 68 7.32 10.65 6.06
CA GLY A 68 8.25 11.01 7.11
C GLY A 68 8.78 9.85 7.94
N ASP A 69 8.95 10.13 9.22
CA ASP A 69 9.37 9.18 10.24
C ASP A 69 8.22 8.22 10.55
N LEU A 70 8.58 7.02 10.99
CA LEU A 70 7.63 5.99 11.39
C LEU A 70 7.38 6.09 12.90
N ASP A 71 6.12 5.98 13.30
CA ASP A 71 5.75 5.74 14.68
C ASP A 71 6.22 4.33 15.11
N GLN A 72 6.26 4.12 16.43
CA GLN A 72 6.57 2.81 16.99
C GLN A 72 5.51 1.77 16.54
N PRO A 73 5.93 0.54 16.21
CA PRO A 73 5.02 -0.57 15.96
C PRO A 73 3.98 -0.76 17.08
N GLU A 74 2.72 -0.93 16.70
CA GLU A 74 1.58 -1.09 17.61
C GLU A 74 0.94 -2.48 17.41
N LEU A 75 1.01 -3.35 18.42
CA LEU A 75 0.34 -4.65 18.40
C LEU A 75 -1.13 -4.51 18.82
N VAL A 76 -2.01 -5.07 18.00
CA VAL A 76 -3.41 -5.35 18.33
C VAL A 76 -3.59 -6.86 18.37
N PRO A 77 -4.04 -7.46 19.50
CA PRO A 77 -4.12 -8.91 19.66
C PRO A 77 -5.38 -9.51 19.00
N HIS A 78 -5.60 -9.14 17.74
CA HIS A 78 -6.68 -9.63 16.87
C HIS A 78 -6.11 -9.86 15.47
N PRO A 79 -6.56 -10.90 14.75
CA PRO A 79 -6.08 -11.16 13.41
C PRO A 79 -6.61 -10.12 12.41
N TRP A 80 -5.74 -9.71 11.48
CA TRP A 80 -6.15 -9.03 10.25
C TRP A 80 -6.71 -10.09 9.29
N LEU A 81 -7.94 -9.87 8.85
CA LEU A 81 -8.65 -10.79 7.96
C LEU A 81 -8.61 -10.24 6.52
N GLU A 82 -9.05 -11.06 5.57
CA GLU A 82 -9.31 -10.67 4.17
C GLU A 82 -8.10 -10.56 3.23
N ASP A 83 -6.85 -10.55 3.72
CA ASP A 83 -5.65 -10.49 2.86
C ASP A 83 -4.68 -11.66 3.07
N ARG A 84 -3.84 -11.88 2.05
CA ARG A 84 -2.71 -12.82 2.05
C ARG A 84 -1.41 -12.08 2.36
N VAL A 85 -0.43 -12.83 2.85
CA VAL A 85 0.96 -12.36 2.96
C VAL A 85 1.48 -11.97 1.59
N ILE A 86 1.97 -10.74 1.46
CA ILE A 86 2.63 -10.23 0.26
C ILE A 86 4.12 -10.58 0.34
N PRO A 87 4.63 -11.42 -0.58
CA PRO A 87 6.05 -11.77 -0.61
C PRO A 87 6.93 -10.52 -0.77
N GLN A 88 7.97 -10.43 0.06
CA GLN A 88 9.00 -9.40 -0.03
C GLN A 88 10.24 -9.94 -0.79
N PRO A 89 10.97 -9.08 -1.52
CA PRO A 89 10.67 -7.67 -1.78
C PRO A 89 9.54 -7.51 -2.82
N VAL A 90 8.76 -6.42 -2.70
CA VAL A 90 7.78 -6.03 -3.71
C VAL A 90 8.52 -5.45 -4.93
N PRO A 91 8.30 -5.95 -6.16
CA PRO A 91 9.10 -5.56 -7.32
C PRO A 91 8.67 -4.26 -8.01
N MET A 92 7.50 -3.72 -7.69
CA MET A 92 6.92 -2.55 -8.35
C MET A 92 6.56 -1.49 -7.33
N ASP A 93 7.03 -0.26 -7.57
CA ASP A 93 6.70 0.91 -6.74
C ASP A 93 5.34 1.52 -7.16
N ILE A 94 4.72 2.26 -6.24
CA ILE A 94 3.46 2.96 -6.48
C ILE A 94 3.57 3.99 -7.62
N THR A 95 4.74 4.58 -7.84
CA THR A 95 5.00 5.51 -8.94
C THR A 95 4.85 4.81 -10.30
N ALA A 96 5.33 3.57 -10.42
CA ALA A 96 5.15 2.76 -11.62
C ALA A 96 3.68 2.33 -11.79
N ALA A 97 3.00 2.00 -10.69
CA ALA A 97 1.58 1.66 -10.70
C ALA A 97 0.71 2.84 -11.17
N ASP A 98 0.95 4.06 -10.67
CA ASP A 98 0.25 5.28 -11.08
C ASP A 98 0.47 5.60 -12.57
N LYS A 99 1.68 5.38 -13.07
CA LYS A 99 1.97 5.50 -14.51
C LYS A 99 1.12 4.52 -15.34
N LEU A 100 1.07 3.25 -14.95
CA LEU A 100 0.26 2.24 -15.64
C LEU A 100 -1.24 2.55 -15.57
N LEU A 101 -1.73 3.03 -14.42
CA LEU A 101 -3.10 3.50 -14.26
C LEU A 101 -3.45 4.60 -15.29
N LYS A 102 -2.56 5.59 -15.45
CA LYS A 102 -2.75 6.71 -16.38
C LYS A 102 -2.69 6.27 -17.84
N GLU A 103 -1.71 5.44 -18.18
CA GLU A 103 -1.45 5.02 -19.56
C GLU A 103 -2.41 3.94 -20.05
N GLN A 104 -2.68 2.91 -19.24
CA GLN A 104 -3.47 1.74 -19.61
C GLN A 104 -4.89 1.76 -19.02
N GLY A 105 -5.04 2.27 -17.81
CA GLY A 105 -6.35 2.47 -17.18
C GLY A 105 -7.09 3.70 -17.70
N HIS A 106 -6.42 4.53 -18.50
CA HIS A 106 -6.93 5.80 -19.03
C HIS A 106 -7.53 6.71 -17.94
N TYR A 107 -6.98 6.63 -16.72
CA TYR A 107 -7.44 7.41 -15.57
C TYR A 107 -6.37 8.38 -15.11
N ALA A 108 -6.57 9.67 -15.39
CA ALA A 108 -5.73 10.77 -14.91
C ALA A 108 -6.43 11.64 -13.86
N GLY A 109 -7.58 11.19 -13.35
CA GLY A 109 -8.35 11.90 -12.34
C GLY A 109 -7.77 11.72 -10.92
N PRO A 110 -8.38 12.39 -9.93
CA PRO A 110 -7.92 12.30 -8.56
C PRO A 110 -8.38 11.03 -7.85
N TYR A 111 -7.55 10.48 -6.97
CA TYR A 111 -7.90 9.40 -6.04
C TYR A 111 -7.73 9.84 -4.59
N THR A 112 -8.50 9.22 -3.69
CA THR A 112 -8.48 9.55 -2.25
C THR A 112 -7.42 8.77 -1.47
N ASN A 113 -7.18 7.52 -1.86
CA ASN A 113 -6.24 6.63 -1.22
C ASN A 113 -5.73 5.60 -2.22
N VAL A 114 -4.58 5.01 -1.89
CA VAL A 114 -4.00 3.88 -2.61
C VAL A 114 -3.67 2.80 -1.59
N THR A 115 -4.09 1.57 -1.86
CA THR A 115 -3.84 0.43 -0.98
C THR A 115 -3.06 -0.63 -1.74
N LEU A 116 -1.89 -1.03 -1.24
CA LEU A 116 -1.20 -2.25 -1.68
C LEU A 116 -1.71 -3.41 -0.85
N ARG A 117 -2.40 -4.37 -1.48
CA ARG A 117 -2.94 -5.54 -0.78
C ARG A 117 -3.04 -6.77 -1.68
N TRP A 118 -3.18 -7.95 -1.08
CA TRP A 118 -3.47 -9.20 -1.78
C TRP A 118 -4.75 -9.87 -1.24
N PRO A 119 -5.94 -9.45 -1.71
CA PRO A 119 -7.21 -9.93 -1.20
C PRO A 119 -7.42 -11.44 -1.33
N LEU A 120 -8.07 -12.03 -0.34
CA LEU A 120 -8.65 -13.37 -0.35
C LEU A 120 -9.96 -13.40 -1.16
N PHE A 121 -9.87 -13.01 -2.44
CA PHE A 121 -11.02 -12.97 -3.34
C PHE A 121 -10.79 -13.85 -4.59
N PRO A 122 -11.81 -14.62 -5.04
CA PRO A 122 -11.70 -15.39 -6.28
C PRO A 122 -11.33 -14.50 -7.48
N GLY A 123 -10.30 -14.92 -8.24
CA GLY A 123 -9.83 -14.18 -9.42
C GLY A 123 -8.77 -13.09 -9.13
N VAL A 124 -8.48 -12.81 -7.85
CA VAL A 124 -7.31 -12.00 -7.46
C VAL A 124 -6.14 -12.94 -7.16
N THR A 125 -5.21 -13.01 -8.11
CA THR A 125 -4.12 -14.00 -8.11
C THR A 125 -2.76 -13.42 -7.73
N GLU A 126 -2.69 -12.11 -7.50
CA GLU A 126 -1.46 -11.40 -7.15
C GLU A 126 -1.77 -10.18 -6.25
N PRO A 127 -0.77 -9.66 -5.52
CA PRO A 127 -0.85 -8.34 -4.91
C PRO A 127 -1.03 -7.25 -5.97
N SER A 128 -1.80 -6.22 -5.63
CA SER A 128 -2.08 -5.10 -6.51
C SER A 128 -2.12 -3.79 -5.73
N TYR A 129 -1.82 -2.69 -6.41
CA TYR A 129 -2.16 -1.35 -5.93
C TYR A 129 -3.60 -1.02 -6.32
N PHE A 130 -4.46 -0.75 -5.34
CA PHE A 130 -5.85 -0.37 -5.51
C PHE A 130 -6.00 1.13 -5.30
N PHE A 131 -6.30 1.86 -6.38
CA PHE A 131 -6.54 3.30 -6.37
C PHE A 131 -8.03 3.55 -6.18
N LYS A 132 -8.41 4.19 -5.07
CA LYS A 132 -9.79 4.64 -4.86
C LYS A 132 -10.03 5.94 -5.62
N THR A 133 -10.56 5.81 -6.82
CA THR A 133 -10.83 6.94 -7.72
C THR A 133 -12.04 7.75 -7.26
N VAL A 134 -12.05 9.05 -7.60
CA VAL A 134 -13.26 9.86 -7.46
C VAL A 134 -14.22 9.51 -8.62
N GLY A 135 -15.34 8.87 -8.28
CA GLY A 135 -16.47 8.61 -9.19
C GLY A 135 -16.49 7.26 -9.91
N LEU A 136 -15.36 6.55 -10.04
CA LEU A 136 -15.27 5.27 -10.77
C LEU A 136 -15.01 4.05 -9.87
N GLY A 137 -15.06 4.22 -8.56
CA GLY A 137 -14.76 3.15 -7.61
C GLY A 137 -13.26 2.85 -7.53
N PHE A 138 -12.89 1.58 -7.49
CA PHE A 138 -11.49 1.16 -7.41
C PHE A 138 -10.95 0.74 -8.76
N ILE A 139 -9.72 1.16 -9.06
CA ILE A 139 -8.93 0.62 -10.16
C ILE A 139 -7.68 -0.01 -9.58
N SER A 140 -7.39 -1.25 -9.94
CA SER A 140 -6.23 -2.00 -9.45
C SER A 140 -5.16 -2.14 -10.51
N VAL A 141 -3.90 -2.17 -10.09
CA VAL A 141 -2.73 -2.44 -10.93
C VAL A 141 -1.92 -3.58 -10.32
N GLY A 142 -1.84 -4.71 -11.04
CA GLY A 142 -1.14 -5.91 -10.59
C GLY A 142 0.37 -5.72 -10.48
N VAL A 143 0.94 -6.12 -9.34
CA VAL A 143 2.36 -5.93 -9.04
C VAL A 143 3.29 -6.74 -9.95
N TYR A 144 2.87 -7.93 -10.40
CA TYR A 144 3.70 -8.78 -11.27
C TYR A 144 3.23 -8.73 -12.72
N SER A 145 1.92 -8.74 -12.96
CA SER A 145 1.38 -8.75 -14.32
C SER A 145 1.32 -7.37 -14.98
N HIS A 146 1.38 -6.31 -14.17
CA HIS A 146 1.14 -4.91 -14.57
C HIS A 146 -0.24 -4.67 -15.19
N GLN A 147 -1.18 -5.62 -15.05
CA GLN A 147 -2.53 -5.47 -15.58
C GLN A 147 -3.32 -4.45 -14.78
N VAL A 148 -4.00 -3.55 -15.50
CA VAL A 148 -4.97 -2.62 -14.92
C VAL A 148 -6.37 -3.20 -14.98
N ARG A 149 -7.10 -3.20 -13.85
CA ARG A 149 -8.46 -3.76 -13.76
C ARG A 149 -9.39 -2.84 -12.97
N HIS A 150 -10.59 -2.63 -13.49
CA HIS A 150 -11.68 -2.05 -12.71
C HIS A 150 -12.16 -3.06 -11.67
N VAL A 151 -12.30 -2.59 -10.44
CA VAL A 151 -12.79 -3.39 -9.32
C VAL A 151 -14.18 -2.86 -8.99
N SER A 152 -15.19 -3.64 -9.36
CA SER A 152 -16.61 -3.38 -9.15
C SER A 152 -17.07 -3.80 -7.77
#